data_AF-A0A158QFK3-F1
#
_entry.id   AF-A0A158QFK3-F1
#
_cell.length_a   1.000
_cell.length_b   1.000
_cell.length_c   1.000
_cell.angle_alpha   90.00
_cell.angle_beta   90.00
_cell.angle_gamma   90.00
#
_symmetry.space_group_name_H-M   'P 1'
#
loop_
_entity.id
_entity.type
_entity.pdbx_description
1 polymer ?
#
loop_
_entity_poly.entity_id
_entity_poly.type
_entity_poly.pdbx_seq_one_letter_code
_entity_poly.pdbx_strand_id
1 'polypeptide(L)'
;LTVLDIGTNFMGCFIDGERVKSNCPRRFIFCLLFKDGAGHQAFVGSTNVRSIPPKIIDPFDYSSIAFLQACSEKRSFKSLWGYTFAAVFLTFCFYIGGYPMKWCNETDLFFSVPSPDRRPDWIPASWLASCLLYHLQTVEINSFPISEAINHQERSSKALSLHLGRALYPSLSLINHSCGPSACLITARESYGVLIALKSIPTGGEITIDYMPAEHKLGLKRAKMFDEFYFFCNCTTCYSGFGTPDPEEVTILICPECKSQYPVKKKCPGCESLEGYRLFQRLDLREIKELEERAGRQDVDLEACTRILRDAQSVIQPPSKTLDRVQNLFCYACIYCYGMWTLEPWFLSDYLIFI
;
A
#
# COMPACT_ATOMS: atom_id res chain seq x y z
N LEU A 1 -2.56 32.06 6.99
CA LEU A 1 -2.89 30.94 6.08
C LEU A 1 -3.94 30.10 6.77
N THR A 2 -5.13 30.05 6.16
CA THR A 2 -6.36 29.51 6.74
C THR A 2 -6.21 28.01 6.99
N VAL A 3 -6.25 27.62 8.26
CA VAL A 3 -6.32 26.22 8.71
C VAL A 3 -7.77 25.77 8.53
N LEU A 4 -8.00 24.86 7.59
CA LEU A 4 -9.26 24.13 7.49
C LEU A 4 -9.05 22.77 8.15
N ASP A 5 -9.44 22.74 9.43
CA ASP A 5 -9.53 21.57 10.28
C ASP A 5 -10.73 20.73 9.85
N ILE A 6 -10.48 19.61 9.16
CA ILE A 6 -11.45 18.53 8.96
C ILE A 6 -10.70 17.19 9.08
N GLY A 7 -9.97 17.00 10.19
CA GLY A 7 -9.62 15.66 10.66
C GLY A 7 -10.77 15.10 11.50
N THR A 8 -10.94 13.76 11.52
CA THR A 8 -11.72 12.98 12.52
C THR A 8 -13.22 12.66 12.32
N ASN A 9 -13.84 12.87 11.16
CA ASN A 9 -15.29 12.53 11.00
C ASN A 9 -15.65 11.06 10.64
N PHE A 10 -14.75 10.08 10.83
CA PHE A 10 -15.08 8.65 10.65
C PHE A 10 -14.85 7.78 11.89
N MET A 11 -14.76 8.38 13.08
CA MET A 11 -14.86 7.66 14.35
C MET A 11 -16.28 7.84 14.93
N GLY A 12 -17.04 6.74 14.91
CA GLY A 12 -18.18 6.48 15.80
C GLY A 12 -19.28 7.55 15.89
N CYS A 13 -20.30 7.46 15.03
CA CYS A 13 -21.65 7.86 15.47
C CYS A 13 -22.24 6.72 16.31
N PHE A 14 -21.90 6.68 17.60
CA PHE A 14 -22.71 5.97 18.58
C PHE A 14 -24.06 6.67 18.70
N ILE A 15 -25.09 5.84 18.82
CA ILE A 15 -26.50 6.22 18.90
C ILE A 15 -26.71 6.95 20.22
N ASP A 16 -26.86 8.28 20.17
CA ASP A 16 -27.59 9.02 21.18
C ASP A 16 -28.90 9.55 20.58
N GLY A 17 -29.99 9.28 21.29
CA GLY A 17 -31.38 9.38 20.86
C GLY A 17 -31.93 10.80 20.70
N GLU A 18 -31.18 11.72 20.09
CA GLU A 18 -31.69 13.04 19.72
C GLU A 18 -31.74 13.23 18.20
N ARG A 19 -32.82 13.89 17.74
CA ARG A 19 -33.14 14.12 16.32
C ARG A 19 -31.93 14.65 15.55
N VAL A 20 -31.33 13.78 14.75
CA VAL A 20 -30.30 14.11 13.76
C VAL A 20 -30.88 15.14 12.78
N LYS A 21 -30.38 16.39 12.85
CA LYS A 21 -30.62 17.43 11.84
C LYS A 21 -30.09 16.96 10.48
N SER A 22 -30.78 17.39 9.42
CA SER A 22 -30.85 16.89 8.04
C SER A 22 -29.55 16.73 7.21
N ASN A 23 -28.35 16.86 7.78
CA ASN A 23 -27.08 16.65 7.09
C ASN A 23 -26.45 15.31 7.49
N CYS A 24 -27.24 14.25 7.42
CA CYS A 24 -26.77 12.92 7.79
C CYS A 24 -25.86 12.34 6.68
N PRO A 25 -24.76 11.64 7.01
CA PRO A 25 -23.98 10.86 6.04
C PRO A 25 -24.79 9.81 5.26
N ARG A 26 -26.07 9.58 5.63
CA ARG A 26 -27.09 8.75 4.95
C ARG A 26 -27.20 8.93 3.43
N ARG A 27 -26.76 10.05 2.86
CA ARG A 27 -26.89 10.36 1.41
C ARG A 27 -25.59 10.27 0.61
N PHE A 28 -24.41 10.20 1.24
CA PHE A 28 -23.14 10.43 0.53
C PHE A 28 -22.67 9.23 -0.32
N ILE A 29 -22.76 8.01 0.21
CA ILE A 29 -22.17 6.82 -0.46
C ILE A 29 -22.83 6.52 -1.82
N PHE A 30 -24.11 6.84 -1.98
CA PHE A 30 -24.89 6.45 -3.17
C PHE A 30 -25.26 7.60 -4.13
N CYS A 31 -25.22 8.85 -3.70
CA CYS A 31 -25.56 10.00 -4.54
C CYS A 31 -24.46 10.36 -5.55
N LEU A 32 -23.20 10.08 -5.22
CA LEU A 32 -22.05 10.52 -6.02
C LEU A 32 -21.81 9.68 -7.29
N LEU A 33 -22.30 8.44 -7.33
CA LEU A 33 -21.88 7.46 -8.36
C LEU A 33 -22.85 7.29 -9.53
N PHE A 34 -24.11 7.71 -9.39
CA PHE A 34 -25.16 7.42 -10.37
C PHE A 34 -25.73 8.62 -11.10
N LYS A 35 -25.54 9.86 -10.62
CA LYS A 35 -26.19 11.03 -11.24
C LYS A 35 -25.60 11.39 -12.61
N ASP A 36 -24.29 11.21 -12.81
CA ASP A 36 -23.57 11.51 -14.06
C ASP A 36 -22.38 10.53 -14.33
N GLY A 37 -22.35 9.38 -13.65
CA GLY A 37 -21.22 8.44 -13.62
C GLY A 37 -21.60 6.98 -13.87
N ALA A 38 -20.61 6.09 -14.01
CA ALA A 38 -20.79 4.69 -14.41
C ALA A 38 -21.48 3.78 -13.37
N GLY A 39 -22.02 4.31 -12.27
CA GLY A 39 -22.64 3.54 -11.18
C GLY A 39 -21.62 2.93 -10.22
N HIS A 40 -22.11 2.30 -9.15
CA HIS A 40 -21.26 1.61 -8.15
C HIS A 40 -21.06 0.13 -8.55
N GLN A 41 -19.84 -0.38 -8.46
CA GLN A 41 -19.46 -1.75 -8.91
C GLN A 41 -20.31 -2.86 -8.28
N ALA A 42 -20.73 -2.69 -7.03
CA ALA A 42 -21.69 -3.58 -6.36
C ALA A 42 -22.98 -3.88 -7.14
N PHE A 43 -23.40 -3.00 -8.07
CA PHE A 43 -24.65 -3.14 -8.83
C PHE A 43 -24.44 -3.36 -10.32
N VAL A 44 -23.38 -2.77 -10.88
CA VAL A 44 -23.16 -2.76 -12.34
C VAL A 44 -21.93 -3.58 -12.77
N GLY A 45 -21.12 -4.04 -11.81
CA GLY A 45 -19.91 -4.82 -12.05
C GLY A 45 -18.69 -4.00 -12.47
N SER A 46 -17.51 -4.58 -12.30
CA SER A 46 -16.21 -3.96 -12.61
C SER A 46 -16.07 -3.59 -14.08
N THR A 47 -16.52 -4.45 -15.01
CA THR A 47 -16.44 -4.23 -16.46
C THR A 47 -17.08 -2.90 -16.89
N ASN A 48 -18.25 -2.57 -16.31
CA ASN A 48 -18.96 -1.35 -16.68
C ASN A 48 -18.37 -0.12 -15.99
N VAL A 49 -18.14 -0.18 -14.66
CA VAL A 49 -17.62 0.98 -13.91
C VAL A 49 -16.21 1.37 -14.36
N ARG A 50 -15.35 0.37 -14.59
CA ARG A 50 -13.93 0.60 -14.89
C ARG A 50 -13.64 0.72 -16.38
N SER A 51 -14.67 0.74 -17.24
CA SER A 51 -14.51 0.93 -18.69
C SER A 51 -13.89 2.29 -19.04
N ILE A 52 -14.23 3.33 -18.27
CA ILE A 52 -13.71 4.69 -18.41
C ILE A 52 -13.29 5.16 -17.02
N PRO A 53 -12.00 5.50 -16.80
CA PRO A 53 -11.56 6.00 -15.52
C PRO A 53 -12.19 7.38 -15.22
N PRO A 54 -12.51 7.67 -13.95
CA PRO A 54 -12.97 9.00 -13.57
C PRO A 54 -11.89 10.05 -13.87
N LYS A 55 -12.31 11.26 -14.25
CA LYS A 55 -11.38 12.37 -14.56
C LYS A 55 -10.53 12.78 -13.36
N ILE A 56 -11.10 12.66 -12.16
CA ILE A 56 -10.47 12.98 -10.88
C ILE A 56 -10.76 11.81 -9.94
N ILE A 57 -9.74 11.33 -9.26
CA ILE A 57 -9.87 10.40 -8.13
C ILE A 57 -9.55 11.22 -6.89
N ASP A 58 -10.61 11.69 -6.24
CA ASP A 58 -10.50 12.50 -5.03
C ASP A 58 -10.29 11.58 -3.83
N PRO A 59 -9.11 11.60 -3.17
CA PRO A 59 -8.85 10.78 -2.01
C PRO A 59 -9.68 11.17 -0.78
N PHE A 60 -10.29 12.36 -0.76
CA PHE A 60 -11.20 12.81 0.29
C PHE A 60 -12.66 12.45 0.01
N ASP A 61 -12.97 11.95 -1.20
CA ASP A 61 -14.27 11.40 -1.53
C ASP A 61 -14.28 9.88 -1.38
N TYR A 62 -15.04 9.38 -0.41
CA TYR A 62 -15.24 7.95 -0.19
C TYR A 62 -15.77 7.23 -1.43
N SER A 63 -16.51 7.92 -2.31
CA SER A 63 -17.03 7.36 -3.56
C SER A 63 -15.93 6.85 -4.50
N SER A 64 -14.71 7.39 -4.39
CA SER A 64 -13.53 6.90 -5.13
C SER A 64 -13.22 5.42 -4.87
N ILE A 65 -13.62 4.88 -3.71
CA ILE A 65 -13.47 3.45 -3.39
C ILE A 65 -14.33 2.58 -4.29
N ALA A 66 -15.46 3.08 -4.78
CA ALA A 66 -16.33 2.35 -5.70
C ALA A 66 -15.69 2.14 -7.09
N PHE A 67 -14.59 2.83 -7.39
CA PHE A 67 -13.80 2.58 -8.59
C PHE A 67 -12.76 1.46 -8.39
N LEU A 68 -12.36 1.12 -7.16
CA LEU A 68 -11.28 0.16 -6.88
C LEU A 68 -11.63 -1.29 -7.25
N GLN A 69 -10.63 -2.13 -7.48
CA GLN A 69 -10.87 -3.51 -7.88
C GLN A 69 -11.31 -4.34 -6.67
N ALA A 70 -12.34 -5.18 -6.81
CA ALA A 70 -12.75 -6.15 -5.77
C ALA A 70 -12.33 -7.60 -6.09
N CYS A 71 -11.95 -7.87 -7.35
CA CYS A 71 -11.62 -9.20 -7.88
C CYS A 71 -12.70 -10.26 -7.60
N SER A 72 -13.97 -9.84 -7.48
CA SER A 72 -15.09 -10.73 -7.15
C SER A 72 -15.18 -11.92 -8.09
N GLU A 73 -14.92 -11.71 -9.38
CA GLU A 73 -14.95 -12.71 -10.44
C GLU A 73 -13.83 -13.76 -10.35
N LYS A 74 -12.77 -13.48 -9.59
CA LYS A 74 -11.60 -14.36 -9.42
C LYS A 74 -11.60 -15.11 -8.10
N ARG A 75 -12.50 -14.75 -7.17
CA ARG A 75 -12.56 -15.32 -5.83
C ARG A 75 -13.21 -16.70 -5.84
N SER A 76 -12.75 -17.58 -4.95
CA SER A 76 -13.35 -18.90 -4.78
C SER A 76 -14.75 -18.79 -4.16
N PHE A 77 -15.59 -19.79 -4.41
CA PHE A 77 -16.92 -19.88 -3.79
C PHE A 77 -16.86 -19.75 -2.26
N LYS A 78 -15.91 -20.45 -1.62
CA LYS A 78 -15.73 -20.40 -0.16
C LYS A 78 -15.47 -18.98 0.34
N SER A 79 -14.62 -18.23 -0.36
CA SER A 79 -14.29 -16.84 -0.03
C SER A 79 -15.51 -15.93 -0.21
N LEU A 80 -16.18 -16.01 -1.37
CA LEU A 80 -17.39 -15.23 -1.67
C LEU A 80 -18.52 -15.50 -0.69
N TRP A 81 -18.72 -16.77 -0.31
CA TRP A 81 -19.70 -17.16 0.70
C TRP A 81 -19.42 -16.52 2.06
N GLY A 82 -18.15 -16.53 2.49
CA GLY A 82 -17.71 -15.89 3.74
C GLY A 82 -18.02 -14.40 3.76
N TYR A 83 -17.65 -13.65 2.72
CA TYR A 83 -17.98 -12.21 2.67
C TYR A 83 -19.47 -11.95 2.54
N THR A 84 -20.21 -12.79 1.82
CA THR A 84 -21.66 -12.64 1.69
C THR A 84 -22.35 -12.82 3.03
N PHE A 85 -21.96 -13.84 3.79
CA PHE A 85 -22.44 -14.05 5.15
C PHE A 85 -22.15 -12.85 6.05
N ALA A 86 -20.91 -12.35 6.04
CA ALA A 86 -20.52 -11.18 6.81
C ALA A 86 -21.31 -9.92 6.40
N ALA A 87 -21.51 -9.69 5.09
CA ALA A 87 -22.26 -8.55 4.59
C ALA A 87 -23.74 -8.59 5.01
N VAL A 88 -24.39 -9.76 4.94
CA VAL A 88 -25.78 -9.94 5.38
C VAL A 88 -25.89 -9.76 6.90
N PHE A 89 -24.97 -10.34 7.67
CA PHE A 89 -24.91 -10.16 9.12
C PHE A 89 -24.77 -8.69 9.51
N LEU A 90 -23.82 -7.98 8.91
CA LEU A 90 -23.63 -6.55 9.16
C LEU A 90 -24.86 -5.73 8.75
N THR A 91 -25.50 -6.06 7.62
CA THR A 91 -26.77 -5.44 7.20
C THR A 91 -27.86 -5.62 8.26
N PHE A 92 -27.95 -6.80 8.86
CA PHE A 92 -28.86 -7.08 9.97
C PHE A 92 -28.52 -6.27 11.23
N CYS A 93 -27.24 -6.10 11.56
CA CYS A 93 -26.81 -5.22 12.65
C CYS A 93 -27.25 -3.76 12.41
N PHE A 94 -27.10 -3.24 11.19
CA PHE A 94 -27.60 -1.90 10.83
C PHE A 94 -29.13 -1.79 10.96
N TYR A 95 -29.86 -2.83 10.57
CA TYR A 95 -31.31 -2.88 10.72
C TYR A 95 -31.73 -2.79 12.20
N ILE A 96 -31.14 -3.61 13.08
CA ILE A 96 -31.38 -3.55 14.53
C ILE A 96 -31.00 -2.16 15.10
N GLY A 97 -29.92 -1.57 14.59
CA GLY A 97 -29.49 -0.22 14.95
C GLY A 97 -30.39 0.91 14.44
N GLY A 98 -31.51 0.61 13.77
CA GLY A 98 -32.46 1.60 13.27
C GLY A 98 -32.01 2.35 12.02
N TYR A 99 -31.07 1.80 11.25
CA TYR A 99 -30.72 2.37 9.96
C TYR A 99 -31.93 2.31 9.01
N PRO A 100 -32.25 3.40 8.27
CA PRO A 100 -33.48 3.50 7.48
C PRO A 100 -33.44 2.58 6.25
N MET A 101 -33.80 1.32 6.45
CA MET A 101 -33.84 0.29 5.41
C MET A 101 -35.04 -0.63 5.52
N LYS A 102 -35.35 -1.33 4.43
CA LYS A 102 -36.48 -2.26 4.31
C LYS A 102 -36.04 -3.64 3.81
N TRP A 103 -36.50 -4.70 4.45
CA TRP A 103 -36.30 -6.08 4.03
C TRP A 103 -37.24 -6.48 2.88
N CYS A 104 -37.04 -7.69 2.35
CA CYS A 104 -37.70 -8.17 1.13
C CYS A 104 -39.23 -8.11 1.16
N ASN A 105 -39.86 -8.27 2.32
CA ASN A 105 -41.32 -8.23 2.46
C ASN A 105 -41.87 -6.82 2.71
N GLU A 106 -41.02 -5.80 2.79
CA GLU A 106 -41.40 -4.43 3.18
C GLU A 106 -41.31 -3.43 2.01
N THR A 107 -40.73 -3.86 0.87
CA THR A 107 -40.52 -3.03 -0.33
C THR A 107 -40.40 -3.86 -1.60
N ASP A 108 -41.06 -3.43 -2.68
CA ASP A 108 -40.92 -4.04 -4.01
C ASP A 108 -39.55 -3.74 -4.65
N LEU A 109 -38.79 -2.79 -4.09
CA LEU A 109 -37.47 -2.40 -4.60
C LEU A 109 -36.36 -3.39 -4.23
N PHE A 110 -36.63 -4.42 -3.42
CA PHE A 110 -35.60 -5.30 -2.86
C PHE A 110 -34.74 -6.00 -3.92
N PHE A 111 -35.33 -6.39 -5.04
CA PHE A 111 -34.59 -7.04 -6.14
C PHE A 111 -34.23 -6.08 -7.28
N SER A 112 -34.54 -4.79 -7.13
CA SER A 112 -34.26 -3.76 -8.14
C SER A 112 -32.89 -3.15 -7.91
N VAL A 113 -32.22 -2.69 -8.96
CA VAL A 113 -30.99 -1.89 -8.82
C VAL A 113 -31.33 -0.44 -8.43
N PRO A 114 -30.41 0.28 -7.76
CA PRO A 114 -30.65 1.66 -7.37
C PRO A 114 -30.82 2.60 -8.59
N SER A 115 -31.92 3.37 -8.67
CA SER A 115 -32.14 4.35 -9.75
C SER A 115 -31.26 5.60 -9.62
N PRO A 116 -30.65 6.11 -10.71
CA PRO A 116 -29.82 7.31 -10.67
C PRO A 116 -30.58 8.58 -10.26
N ASP A 117 -31.85 8.67 -10.64
CA ASP A 117 -32.66 9.89 -10.48
C ASP A 117 -33.62 9.84 -9.29
N ARG A 118 -33.92 8.63 -8.79
CA ARG A 118 -34.94 8.42 -7.75
C ARG A 118 -34.39 7.56 -6.62
N ARG A 119 -34.25 8.15 -5.45
CA ARG A 119 -33.81 7.47 -4.22
C ARG A 119 -34.95 7.44 -3.20
N PRO A 120 -35.34 6.27 -2.69
CA PRO A 120 -36.33 6.19 -1.61
C PRO A 120 -35.71 6.71 -0.30
N ASP A 121 -36.56 7.20 0.61
CA ASP A 121 -36.12 7.63 1.95
C ASP A 121 -35.60 6.45 2.79
N TRP A 122 -36.09 5.24 2.50
CA TRP A 122 -35.67 3.98 3.11
C TRP A 122 -35.18 3.04 2.02
N ILE A 123 -33.90 2.68 2.05
CA ILE A 123 -33.29 1.85 1.02
C ILE A 123 -33.61 0.36 1.25
N PRO A 124 -33.71 -0.46 0.21
CA PRO A 124 -33.73 -1.90 0.40
C PRO A 124 -32.47 -2.41 1.09
N ALA A 125 -32.63 -3.36 2.02
CA ALA A 125 -31.52 -3.99 2.74
C ALA A 125 -30.54 -4.71 1.80
N SER A 126 -31.04 -5.22 0.65
CA SER A 126 -30.20 -5.78 -0.41
C SER A 126 -29.18 -4.79 -0.95
N TRP A 127 -29.51 -3.50 -1.08
CA TRP A 127 -28.58 -2.50 -1.59
C TRP A 127 -27.43 -2.26 -0.62
N LEU A 128 -27.73 -2.18 0.68
CA LEU A 128 -26.72 -2.06 1.71
C LEU A 128 -25.84 -3.31 1.77
N ALA A 129 -26.44 -4.50 1.73
CA ALA A 129 -25.71 -5.76 1.70
C ALA A 129 -24.77 -5.86 0.50
N SER A 130 -25.21 -5.48 -0.70
CA SER A 130 -24.37 -5.44 -1.91
C SER A 130 -23.18 -4.50 -1.75
N CYS A 131 -23.37 -3.30 -1.20
CA CYS A 131 -22.28 -2.36 -0.95
C CYS A 131 -21.31 -2.89 0.11
N LEU A 132 -21.81 -3.43 1.22
CA LEU A 132 -20.96 -4.04 2.26
C LEU A 132 -20.15 -5.21 1.69
N LEU A 133 -20.77 -6.09 0.90
CA LEU A 133 -20.09 -7.19 0.22
C LEU A 133 -18.97 -6.67 -0.69
N TYR A 134 -19.23 -5.63 -1.48
CA TYR A 134 -18.21 -5.01 -2.32
C TYR A 134 -17.07 -4.42 -1.47
N HIS A 135 -17.37 -3.67 -0.41
CA HIS A 135 -16.36 -3.03 0.42
C HIS A 135 -15.50 -4.05 1.17
N LEU A 136 -16.09 -5.12 1.71
CA LEU A 136 -15.33 -6.20 2.36
C LEU A 136 -14.30 -6.83 1.40
N GLN A 137 -14.70 -7.09 0.16
CA GLN A 137 -13.79 -7.61 -0.86
C GLN A 137 -12.75 -6.58 -1.31
N THR A 138 -13.13 -5.30 -1.40
CA THR A 138 -12.25 -4.22 -1.86
C THR A 138 -11.19 -3.88 -0.82
N VAL A 139 -11.56 -3.84 0.47
CA VAL A 139 -10.65 -3.56 1.58
C VAL A 139 -9.50 -4.57 1.59
N GLU A 140 -9.78 -5.86 1.45
CA GLU A 140 -8.77 -6.92 1.53
C GLU A 140 -7.61 -6.73 0.55
N ILE A 141 -7.88 -6.23 -0.66
CA ILE A 141 -6.88 -6.14 -1.73
C ILE A 141 -6.35 -4.73 -2.00
N ASN A 142 -7.05 -3.68 -1.55
CA ASN A 142 -6.65 -2.28 -1.81
C ASN A 142 -6.12 -1.54 -0.59
N SER A 143 -6.30 -2.10 0.62
CA SER A 143 -5.87 -1.41 1.84
C SER A 143 -4.39 -1.63 2.14
N PHE A 144 -3.81 -0.65 2.81
CA PHE A 144 -2.40 -0.61 3.19
C PHE A 144 -2.26 -0.75 4.70
N PRO A 145 -1.28 -1.52 5.19
CA PRO A 145 -1.04 -1.62 6.62
C PRO A 145 -0.60 -0.27 7.19
N ILE A 146 -1.20 0.11 8.31
CA ILE A 146 -0.71 1.15 9.18
C ILE A 146 0.02 0.44 10.31
N SER A 147 1.31 0.73 10.41
CA SER A 147 2.14 0.24 11.49
C SER A 147 2.91 1.40 12.10
N GLU A 148 3.13 1.30 13.40
CA GLU A 148 3.94 2.22 14.16
C GLU A 148 5.28 1.57 14.49
N ALA A 149 6.37 2.31 14.31
CA ALA A 149 7.68 1.87 14.74
C ALA A 149 7.89 2.25 16.21
N ILE A 150 8.07 1.24 17.05
CA ILE A 150 8.38 1.38 18.48
C ILE A 150 9.88 1.33 18.64
N ASN A 151 10.43 2.39 19.20
CA ASN A 151 11.84 2.49 19.49
C ASN A 151 12.12 2.10 20.95
N HIS A 152 12.81 0.98 21.15
CA HIS A 152 13.40 0.63 22.44
C HIS A 152 14.76 1.30 22.57
N GLN A 153 14.98 2.10 23.63
CA GLN A 153 16.28 2.71 23.92
C GLN A 153 17.37 1.68 24.28
N GLU A 154 16.98 0.44 24.61
CA GLU A 154 17.95 -0.64 24.83
C GLU A 154 18.37 -1.31 23.52
N ARG A 155 19.59 -1.85 23.52
CA ARG A 155 20.37 -2.48 22.43
C ARG A 155 19.72 -3.69 21.73
N SER A 156 18.40 -3.72 21.60
CA SER A 156 17.67 -4.61 20.70
C SER A 156 17.90 -4.15 19.26
N SER A 157 18.56 -4.99 18.47
CA SER A 157 18.84 -4.77 17.05
C SER A 157 17.60 -4.85 16.14
N LYS A 158 16.40 -4.97 16.70
CA LYS A 158 15.14 -5.00 15.95
C LYS A 158 14.22 -3.88 16.44
N ALA A 159 14.01 -2.88 15.59
CA ALA A 159 12.88 -1.97 15.72
C ALA A 159 11.59 -2.81 15.74
N LEU A 160 10.84 -2.72 16.83
CA LEU A 160 9.54 -3.39 16.93
C LEU A 160 8.55 -2.59 16.07
N SER A 161 7.82 -3.27 15.19
CA SER A 161 6.74 -2.63 14.41
C SER A 161 5.41 -3.16 14.91
N LEU A 162 4.57 -2.27 15.44
CA LEU A 162 3.23 -2.60 15.91
C LEU A 162 2.23 -2.35 14.78
N HIS A 163 1.47 -3.38 14.42
CA HIS A 163 0.36 -3.21 13.48
C HIS A 163 -0.82 -2.52 14.17
N LEU A 164 -1.18 -1.33 13.71
CA LEU A 164 -2.30 -0.56 14.25
C LEU A 164 -3.61 -0.80 13.51
N GLY A 165 -3.53 -1.11 12.23
CA GLY A 165 -4.70 -1.33 11.39
C GLY A 165 -4.40 -1.17 9.91
N ARG A 166 -5.42 -0.81 9.13
CA ARG A 166 -5.31 -0.69 7.68
C ARG A 166 -6.01 0.57 7.20
N ALA A 167 -5.44 1.24 6.21
CA ALA A 167 -6.04 2.40 5.56
C ALA A 167 -6.32 2.12 4.08
N LEU A 168 -7.38 2.75 3.57
CA LEU A 168 -7.67 2.79 2.15
C LEU A 168 -7.29 4.17 1.60
N TYR A 169 -6.39 4.17 0.63
CA TYR A 169 -5.98 5.38 -0.09
C TYR A 169 -6.32 5.20 -1.58
N PRO A 170 -7.51 5.64 -2.05
CA PRO A 170 -7.99 5.31 -3.40
C PRO A 170 -6.99 5.61 -4.51
N SER A 171 -6.28 6.73 -4.42
CA SER A 171 -5.27 7.12 -5.42
C SER A 171 -4.01 6.23 -5.37
N LEU A 172 -3.58 5.78 -4.18
CA LEU A 172 -2.42 4.89 -4.05
C LEU A 172 -2.76 3.44 -4.40
N SER A 173 -4.00 2.99 -4.20
CA SER A 173 -4.47 1.66 -4.59
C SER A 173 -4.47 1.41 -6.11
N LEU A 174 -4.23 2.45 -6.92
CA LEU A 174 -4.07 2.34 -8.38
C LEU A 174 -2.65 1.92 -8.80
N ILE A 175 -1.69 2.00 -7.88
CA ILE A 175 -0.27 1.73 -8.17
C ILE A 175 -0.09 0.22 -8.24
N ASN A 176 0.40 -0.27 -9.38
CA ASN A 176 0.61 -1.69 -9.60
C ASN A 176 1.82 -2.24 -8.82
N HIS A 177 1.84 -3.57 -8.72
CA HIS A 177 2.94 -4.27 -8.09
C HIS A 177 4.14 -4.47 -9.03
N SER A 178 5.36 -4.37 -8.47
CA SER A 178 6.56 -4.99 -9.01
C SER A 178 7.44 -5.53 -7.87
N CYS A 179 8.07 -6.70 -8.06
CA CYS A 179 9.06 -7.22 -7.11
C CYS A 179 10.37 -6.41 -7.13
N GLY A 180 10.62 -5.64 -8.19
CA GLY A 180 11.69 -4.65 -8.29
C GLY A 180 11.07 -3.25 -8.46
N PRO A 181 10.45 -2.70 -7.40
CA PRO A 181 9.58 -1.53 -7.51
C PRO A 181 10.30 -0.26 -7.98
N SER A 182 9.54 0.74 -8.42
CA SER A 182 10.05 2.08 -8.72
C SER A 182 9.85 3.07 -7.58
N ALA A 183 8.96 2.77 -6.65
CA ALA A 183 8.72 3.53 -5.43
C ALA A 183 8.48 2.62 -4.23
N CYS A 184 8.70 3.14 -3.02
CA CYS A 184 8.17 2.56 -1.79
C CYS A 184 7.05 3.45 -1.25
N LEU A 185 6.16 2.84 -0.48
CA LEU A 185 5.14 3.53 0.27
C LEU A 185 5.52 3.49 1.75
N ILE A 186 5.49 4.64 2.41
CA ILE A 186 5.61 4.74 3.87
C ILE A 186 4.34 5.36 4.45
N THR A 187 4.01 4.99 5.69
CA THR A 187 2.93 5.62 6.44
C THR A 187 3.53 6.67 7.37
N ALA A 188 3.22 7.93 7.09
CA ALA A 188 3.64 9.08 7.88
C ALA A 188 2.65 9.38 9.02
N ARG A 189 2.96 10.40 9.83
CA ARG A 189 2.08 10.93 10.88
C ARG A 189 0.65 11.11 10.37
N GLU A 190 -0.33 10.97 11.27
CA GLU A 190 -1.77 11.08 10.95
C GLU A 190 -2.25 10.07 9.88
N SER A 191 -1.49 8.99 9.64
CA SER A 191 -1.79 7.99 8.60
C SER A 191 -1.82 8.59 7.19
N TYR A 192 -0.95 9.55 6.87
CA TYR A 192 -0.74 9.93 5.46
C TYR A 192 0.12 8.89 4.76
N GLY A 193 -0.35 8.38 3.61
CA GLY A 193 0.47 7.57 2.71
C GLY A 193 1.43 8.44 1.90
N VAL A 194 2.73 8.20 2.02
CA VAL A 194 3.79 8.93 1.31
C VAL A 194 4.50 7.99 0.35
N LEU A 195 4.47 8.34 -0.94
CA LEU A 195 5.11 7.59 -2.00
C LEU A 195 6.49 8.18 -2.33
N ILE A 196 7.52 7.35 -2.26
CA ILE A 196 8.91 7.79 -2.39
C ILE A 196 9.56 7.03 -3.54
N ALA A 197 10.10 7.75 -4.52
CA ALA A 197 10.81 7.14 -5.64
C ALA A 197 12.09 6.45 -5.15
N LEU A 198 12.27 5.19 -5.54
CA LEU A 198 13.47 4.38 -5.23
C LEU A 198 14.50 4.43 -6.34
N LYS A 199 14.14 4.94 -7.51
CA LYS A 199 14.99 5.09 -8.71
C LYS A 199 14.44 6.21 -9.57
N SER A 200 15.21 6.66 -10.56
CA SER A 200 14.71 7.61 -11.54
C SER A 200 13.53 7.00 -12.31
N ILE A 201 12.44 7.76 -12.45
CA ILE A 201 11.24 7.38 -13.19
C ILE A 201 11.12 8.35 -14.37
N PRO A 202 11.30 7.89 -15.62
CA PRO A 202 11.16 8.75 -16.78
C PRO A 202 9.71 9.22 -16.95
N THR A 203 9.51 10.33 -17.66
CA THR A 203 8.16 10.80 -18.02
C THR A 203 7.38 9.71 -18.76
N GLY A 204 6.16 9.43 -18.31
CA GLY A 204 5.34 8.33 -18.82
C GLY A 204 5.72 6.94 -18.29
N GLY A 205 6.76 6.84 -17.46
CA GLY A 205 7.14 5.61 -16.77
C GLY A 205 6.13 5.22 -15.69
N GLU A 206 5.89 3.92 -15.54
CA GLU A 206 4.98 3.39 -14.54
C GLU A 206 5.56 3.49 -13.12
N ILE A 207 4.72 3.94 -12.17
CA ILE A 207 5.04 3.88 -10.75
C ILE A 207 4.55 2.53 -10.22
N THR A 208 5.45 1.79 -9.56
CA THR A 208 5.17 0.47 -9.00
C THR A 208 5.69 0.40 -7.57
N ILE A 209 4.96 -0.34 -6.73
CA ILE A 209 5.34 -0.63 -5.34
C ILE A 209 5.42 -2.13 -5.11
N ASP A 210 6.03 -2.54 -4.01
CA ASP A 210 5.98 -3.91 -3.57
C ASP A 210 4.79 -4.12 -2.62
N TYR A 211 3.81 -4.95 -3.02
CA TYR A 211 2.68 -5.27 -2.15
C TYR A 211 3.06 -6.18 -0.99
N MET A 212 4.20 -6.89 -1.10
CA MET A 212 4.68 -7.84 -0.10
C MET A 212 6.20 -7.70 0.11
N PRO A 213 6.64 -6.61 0.77
CA PRO A 213 8.06 -6.34 1.02
C PRO A 213 8.67 -7.26 2.10
N ALA A 214 7.85 -7.90 2.94
CA ALA A 214 8.32 -8.87 3.93
C ALA A 214 8.89 -10.11 3.23
N GLU A 215 10.13 -10.44 3.55
CA GLU A 215 10.99 -11.42 2.88
C GLU A 215 10.30 -12.79 2.68
N HIS A 216 9.81 -13.01 1.48
CA HIS A 216 9.37 -14.31 0.99
C HIS A 216 10.28 -14.71 -0.17
N LYS A 217 10.79 -15.95 -0.15
CA LYS A 217 11.46 -16.52 -1.34
C LYS A 217 10.60 -16.25 -2.57
N LEU A 218 11.20 -15.85 -3.69
CA LEU A 218 10.47 -15.36 -4.87
C LEU A 218 9.32 -16.28 -5.30
N GLY A 219 9.50 -17.60 -5.23
CA GLY A 219 8.44 -18.58 -5.50
C GLY A 219 7.25 -18.51 -4.53
N LEU A 220 7.51 -18.43 -3.22
CA LEU A 220 6.47 -18.27 -2.19
C LEU A 220 5.75 -16.93 -2.32
N LYS A 221 6.49 -15.87 -2.62
CA LYS A 221 5.93 -14.55 -2.88
C LYS A 221 4.95 -14.56 -4.06
N ARG A 222 5.26 -15.28 -5.13
CA ARG A 222 4.37 -15.36 -6.30
C ARG A 222 3.10 -16.14 -6.00
N ALA A 223 3.19 -17.25 -5.28
CA ALA A 223 2.02 -18.01 -4.85
C ALA A 223 1.10 -17.14 -3.97
N LYS A 224 1.66 -16.48 -2.97
CA LYS A 224 0.92 -15.58 -2.08
C LYS A 224 0.32 -14.38 -2.82
N MET A 225 1.02 -13.83 -3.82
CA MET A 225 0.51 -12.74 -4.66
C MET A 225 -0.73 -13.18 -5.44
N PHE A 226 -0.71 -14.41 -5.96
CA PHE A 226 -1.87 -14.97 -6.64
C PHE A 226 -3.03 -15.18 -5.67
N ASP A 227 -2.77 -15.70 -4.48
CA ASP A 227 -3.80 -15.98 -3.47
C ASP A 227 -4.47 -14.70 -2.93
N GLU A 228 -3.70 -13.64 -2.71
CA GLU A 228 -4.19 -12.37 -2.12
C GLU A 228 -4.69 -11.38 -3.19
N PHE A 229 -4.03 -11.29 -4.35
CA PHE A 229 -4.30 -10.25 -5.35
C PHE A 229 -4.80 -10.78 -6.69
N TYR A 230 -4.92 -12.10 -6.85
CA TYR A 230 -5.56 -12.74 -8.01
C TYR A 230 -4.89 -12.42 -9.36
N PHE A 231 -3.56 -12.29 -9.36
CA PHE A 231 -2.75 -12.17 -10.58
C PHE A 231 -1.40 -12.86 -10.43
N PHE A 232 -0.80 -13.22 -11.57
CA PHE A 232 0.59 -13.70 -11.62
C PHE A 232 1.52 -12.53 -11.95
N CYS A 233 2.48 -12.25 -11.06
CA CYS A 233 3.47 -11.22 -11.31
C CYS A 233 4.42 -11.64 -12.44
N ASN A 234 4.52 -10.76 -13.45
CA ASN A 234 5.37 -10.91 -14.64
C ASN A 234 6.45 -9.80 -14.72
N CYS A 235 6.80 -9.17 -13.59
CA CYS A 235 7.85 -8.15 -13.57
C CYS A 235 9.22 -8.73 -13.94
N THR A 236 10.17 -7.86 -14.32
CA THR A 236 11.52 -8.28 -14.74
C THR A 236 12.22 -9.16 -13.70
N THR A 237 12.09 -8.85 -12.39
CA THR A 237 12.64 -9.66 -11.30
C THR A 237 12.04 -11.06 -11.26
N CYS A 238 10.73 -11.19 -11.49
CA CYS A 238 10.09 -12.50 -11.58
C CYS A 238 10.54 -13.25 -12.82
N TYR A 239 10.72 -12.56 -13.95
CA TYR A 239 11.16 -13.14 -15.22
C TYR A 239 12.61 -13.66 -15.13
N SER A 240 13.52 -12.88 -14.55
CA SER A 240 14.93 -13.24 -14.39
C SER A 240 15.17 -14.35 -13.35
N GLY A 241 14.26 -14.52 -12.40
CA GLY A 241 14.32 -15.57 -11.36
C GLY A 241 13.58 -16.87 -11.70
N PHE A 242 13.07 -17.07 -12.92
CA PHE A 242 12.50 -18.36 -13.32
C PHE A 242 13.61 -19.40 -13.52
N GLY A 243 13.64 -20.41 -12.64
CA GLY A 243 14.34 -21.67 -12.91
C GLY A 243 15.81 -21.75 -12.51
N THR A 244 16.38 -20.74 -11.84
CA THR A 244 17.74 -20.82 -11.32
C THR A 244 17.72 -20.97 -9.79
N PRO A 245 18.30 -22.05 -9.22
CA PRO A 245 18.71 -22.06 -7.81
C PRO A 245 19.66 -20.89 -7.62
N ASP A 246 19.32 -19.94 -6.74
CA ASP A 246 20.09 -18.73 -6.34
C ASP A 246 21.51 -18.74 -6.94
N PRO A 247 21.66 -18.35 -8.23
CA PRO A 247 23.00 -18.25 -8.79
C PRO A 247 23.66 -17.18 -7.95
N GLU A 248 24.89 -17.39 -7.50
CA GLU A 248 25.69 -16.31 -6.90
C GLU A 248 25.52 -15.08 -7.80
N GLU A 249 24.65 -14.14 -7.41
CA GLU A 249 24.20 -13.08 -8.31
C GLU A 249 25.44 -12.25 -8.63
N VAL A 250 25.97 -12.43 -9.83
CA VAL A 250 27.16 -11.73 -10.24
C VAL A 250 26.78 -10.27 -10.40
N THR A 251 27.21 -9.43 -9.46
CA THR A 251 27.03 -7.99 -9.57
C THR A 251 27.62 -7.50 -10.90
N ILE A 252 26.79 -6.86 -11.70
CA ILE A 252 27.19 -6.25 -12.98
C ILE A 252 27.38 -4.76 -12.76
N LEU A 253 28.56 -4.26 -13.13
CA LEU A 253 28.91 -2.86 -13.10
C LEU A 253 28.58 -2.19 -14.43
N ILE A 254 28.11 -0.94 -14.35
CA ILE A 254 27.94 -0.02 -15.47
C ILE A 254 29.14 0.92 -15.47
N CYS A 255 29.95 0.90 -16.53
CA CYS A 255 31.11 1.78 -16.63
C CYS A 255 30.67 3.27 -16.65
N PRO A 256 31.17 4.14 -15.74
CA PRO A 256 30.82 5.56 -15.75
C PRO A 256 31.19 6.27 -17.06
N GLU A 257 32.30 5.86 -17.69
CA GLU A 257 32.86 6.49 -18.89
C GLU A 257 32.15 6.01 -20.17
N CYS A 258 32.18 4.71 -20.46
CA CYS A 258 31.72 4.15 -21.73
C CYS A 258 30.36 3.43 -21.66
N LYS A 259 29.72 3.40 -20.48
CA LYS A 259 28.41 2.75 -20.22
C LYS A 259 28.34 1.24 -20.47
N SER A 260 29.46 0.58 -20.77
CA SER A 260 29.52 -0.88 -20.92
C SER A 260 29.16 -1.58 -19.62
N GLN A 261 28.40 -2.67 -19.72
CA GLN A 261 28.00 -3.53 -18.61
C GLN A 261 28.98 -4.71 -18.50
N TYR A 262 29.53 -4.96 -17.32
CA TYR A 262 30.51 -6.03 -17.11
C TYR A 262 30.50 -6.53 -15.66
N PRO A 263 30.80 -7.82 -15.39
CA PRO A 263 30.89 -8.32 -14.02
C PRO A 263 32.00 -7.60 -13.25
N VAL A 264 31.91 -7.56 -11.91
CA VAL A 264 32.90 -6.88 -11.05
C VAL A 264 34.34 -7.30 -11.42
N LYS A 265 35.06 -6.38 -12.07
CA LYS A 265 36.47 -6.51 -12.48
C LYS A 265 37.16 -5.17 -12.30
N LYS A 266 38.47 -5.20 -12.00
CA LYS A 266 39.27 -3.99 -11.73
C LYS A 266 39.21 -2.96 -12.86
N LYS A 267 39.30 -3.43 -14.11
CA LYS A 267 39.25 -2.59 -15.32
C LYS A 267 37.99 -2.89 -16.13
N CYS A 268 37.38 -1.86 -16.69
CA CYS A 268 36.33 -2.00 -17.70
C CYS A 268 36.88 -2.68 -18.96
N PRO A 269 36.24 -3.74 -19.49
CA PRO A 269 36.66 -4.38 -20.73
C PRO A 269 36.55 -3.50 -21.98
N GLY A 270 35.71 -2.47 -21.96
CA GLY A 270 35.46 -1.60 -23.11
C GLY A 270 36.41 -0.40 -23.23
N CYS A 271 36.82 0.21 -22.11
CA CYS A 271 37.63 1.43 -22.11
C CYS A 271 38.81 1.39 -21.12
N GLU A 272 39.07 0.26 -20.47
CA GLU A 272 40.09 0.07 -19.43
C GLU A 272 39.99 0.94 -18.18
N SER A 273 38.95 1.79 -18.06
CA SER A 273 38.72 2.63 -16.89
C SER A 273 38.62 1.81 -15.60
N LEU A 274 39.23 2.32 -14.54
CA LEU A 274 39.18 1.79 -13.17
C LEU A 274 37.98 2.35 -12.39
N GLU A 275 37.28 3.35 -12.93
CA GLU A 275 36.36 4.19 -12.15
C GLU A 275 35.15 3.40 -11.63
N GLY A 276 34.56 2.54 -12.48
CA GLY A 276 33.44 1.70 -12.07
C GLY A 276 33.79 0.78 -10.88
N TYR A 277 34.99 0.20 -10.89
CA TYR A 277 35.45 -0.66 -9.80
C TYR A 277 35.78 0.14 -8.53
N ARG A 278 36.41 1.31 -8.65
CA ARG A 278 36.72 2.19 -7.51
C ARG A 278 35.44 2.67 -6.82
N LEU A 279 34.44 3.11 -7.58
CA LEU A 279 33.14 3.50 -7.05
C LEU A 279 32.46 2.32 -6.36
N PHE A 280 32.42 1.15 -6.99
CA PHE A 280 31.85 -0.05 -6.38
C PHE A 280 32.53 -0.42 -5.05
N GLN A 281 33.86 -0.41 -4.99
CA GLN A 281 34.59 -0.69 -3.74
C GLN A 281 34.31 0.35 -2.65
N ARG A 282 34.27 1.64 -3.01
CA ARG A 282 33.95 2.72 -2.07
C ARG A 282 32.56 2.55 -1.47
N LEU A 283 31.58 2.21 -2.31
CA LEU A 283 30.20 1.99 -1.90
C LEU A 283 30.08 0.73 -1.03
N ASP A 284 30.40 -0.44 -1.58
CA ASP A 284 30.09 -1.74 -0.96
C ASP A 284 30.96 -2.08 0.26
N LEU A 285 32.24 -1.69 0.26
CA LEU A 285 33.16 -2.03 1.35
C LEU A 285 33.24 -0.99 2.46
N ARG A 286 32.78 0.25 2.22
CA ARG A 286 32.89 1.36 3.16
C ARG A 286 31.55 2.04 3.41
N GLU A 287 31.05 2.81 2.45
CA GLU A 287 29.93 3.75 2.68
C GLU A 287 28.63 3.04 3.06
N ILE A 288 28.32 1.91 2.42
CA ILE A 288 27.11 1.12 2.75
C ILE A 288 27.24 0.49 4.14
N LYS A 289 28.41 -0.05 4.49
CA LYS A 289 28.65 -0.66 5.81
C LYS A 289 28.59 0.38 6.94
N GLU A 290 29.17 1.56 6.71
CA GLU A 290 29.09 2.68 7.65
C GLU A 290 27.63 3.09 7.89
N LEU A 291 26.80 3.16 6.83
CA LEU A 291 25.37 3.43 6.98
C LEU A 291 24.63 2.31 7.74
N GLU A 292 24.94 1.05 7.48
CA GLU A 292 24.34 -0.08 8.22
C GLU A 292 24.70 -0.02 9.72
N GLU A 293 25.95 0.27 10.06
CA GLU A 293 26.40 0.43 11.44
C GLU A 293 25.78 1.65 12.14
N ARG A 294 25.60 2.76 11.43
CA ARG A 294 24.92 3.95 11.95
C ARG A 294 23.42 3.68 12.15
N ALA A 295 22.76 3.05 11.17
CA ALA A 295 21.35 2.63 11.28
C ALA A 295 21.12 1.67 12.45
N GLY A 296 22.05 0.73 12.71
CA GLY A 296 22.00 -0.15 13.88
C GLY A 296 22.10 0.58 15.23
N ARG A 297 22.67 1.79 15.23
CA ARG A 297 22.71 2.71 16.39
C ARG A 297 21.62 3.78 16.35
N GLN A 298 20.67 3.66 15.41
CA GLN A 298 19.60 4.62 15.17
C GLN A 298 20.10 6.04 14.86
N ASP A 299 21.32 6.15 14.35
CA ASP A 299 21.87 7.37 13.78
C ASP A 299 21.59 7.34 12.27
N VAL A 300 20.57 8.06 11.85
CA VAL A 300 20.08 8.03 10.46
C VAL A 300 20.47 9.30 9.73
N ASP A 301 21.07 9.13 8.55
CA ASP A 301 21.49 10.21 7.67
C ASP A 301 20.84 10.04 6.29
N LEU A 302 19.67 10.67 6.14
CA LEU A 302 18.87 10.58 4.92
C LEU A 302 19.62 11.17 3.71
N GLU A 303 20.42 12.21 3.90
CA GLU A 303 21.18 12.83 2.81
C GLU A 303 22.28 11.91 2.30
N ALA A 304 23.03 11.26 3.22
CA ALA A 304 24.01 10.25 2.86
C ALA A 304 23.37 9.05 2.17
N CYS A 305 22.25 8.51 2.69
CA CYS A 305 21.50 7.43 2.04
C CYS A 305 21.07 7.81 0.62
N THR A 306 20.56 9.03 0.43
CA THR A 306 20.11 9.54 -0.88
C THR A 306 21.27 9.62 -1.88
N ARG A 307 22.43 10.14 -1.46
CA ARG A 307 23.63 10.23 -2.28
C ARG A 307 24.15 8.85 -2.65
N ILE A 308 24.29 7.96 -1.68
CA ILE A 308 24.84 6.61 -1.88
C ILE A 308 23.91 5.77 -2.77
N LEU A 309 22.59 5.91 -2.65
CA LEU A 309 21.62 5.28 -3.56
C LEU A 309 21.84 5.74 -5.01
N ARG A 310 22.00 7.05 -5.22
CA ARG A 310 22.24 7.62 -6.55
C ARG A 310 23.55 7.12 -7.16
N ASP A 311 24.62 7.11 -6.37
CA ASP A 311 25.93 6.63 -6.81
C ASP A 311 25.88 5.14 -7.15
N ALA A 312 25.23 4.33 -6.31
CA ALA A 312 25.02 2.90 -6.56
C ALA A 312 24.24 2.66 -7.87
N GLN A 313 23.15 3.40 -8.10
CA GLN A 313 22.37 3.29 -9.35
C GLN A 313 23.12 3.72 -10.61
N SER A 314 24.15 4.57 -10.46
CA SER A 314 24.98 5.00 -11.58
C SER A 314 25.99 3.95 -12.04
N VAL A 315 26.35 3.01 -11.17
CA VAL A 315 27.46 2.07 -11.38
C VAL A 315 27.07 0.60 -11.24
N ILE A 316 25.90 0.28 -10.67
CA ILE A 316 25.42 -1.10 -10.48
C ILE A 316 24.15 -1.29 -11.31
N GLN A 317 24.13 -2.35 -12.12
CA GLN A 317 22.95 -2.76 -12.87
C GLN A 317 22.01 -3.58 -11.98
N PRO A 318 20.70 -3.26 -11.94
CA PRO A 318 19.70 -4.13 -11.32
C PRO A 318 19.45 -5.40 -12.16
N PRO A 319 19.10 -6.55 -11.54
CA PRO A 319 19.01 -6.78 -10.09
C PRO A 319 20.39 -6.91 -9.42
N SER A 320 20.51 -6.49 -8.15
CA SER A 320 21.75 -6.64 -7.37
C SER A 320 21.49 -6.55 -5.87
N LYS A 321 22.00 -7.52 -5.09
CA LYS A 321 21.94 -7.51 -3.62
C LYS A 321 22.55 -6.25 -3.00
N THR A 322 23.62 -5.70 -3.57
CA THR A 322 24.20 -4.44 -3.10
C THR A 322 23.22 -3.29 -3.30
N LEU A 323 22.54 -3.22 -4.46
CA LEU A 323 21.56 -2.18 -4.71
C LEU A 323 20.33 -2.31 -3.80
N ASP A 324 19.87 -3.54 -3.56
CA ASP A 324 18.76 -3.82 -2.64
C ASP A 324 19.08 -3.38 -1.20
N ARG A 325 20.31 -3.64 -0.73
CA ARG A 325 20.79 -3.17 0.59
C ARG A 325 20.70 -1.65 0.70
N VAL A 326 21.18 -0.91 -0.30
CA VAL A 326 21.13 0.56 -0.29
C VAL A 326 19.70 1.09 -0.37
N GLN A 327 18.84 0.46 -1.18
CA GLN A 327 17.43 0.82 -1.24
C GLN A 327 16.74 0.60 0.11
N ASN A 328 17.04 -0.50 0.80
CA ASN A 328 16.50 -0.77 2.13
C ASN A 328 16.98 0.25 3.16
N LEU A 329 18.26 0.64 3.14
CA LEU A 329 18.78 1.71 4.01
C LEU A 329 18.12 3.06 3.72
N PHE A 330 17.90 3.39 2.46
CA PHE A 330 17.20 4.61 2.07
C PHE A 330 15.73 4.59 2.53
N CYS A 331 15.01 3.48 2.30
CA CYS A 331 13.65 3.28 2.83
C CYS A 331 13.60 3.43 4.34
N TYR A 332 14.53 2.77 5.06
CA TYR A 332 14.64 2.88 6.51
C TYR A 332 14.87 4.32 6.94
N ALA A 333 15.76 5.05 6.26
CA ALA A 333 15.99 6.46 6.56
C ALA A 333 14.76 7.34 6.33
N CYS A 334 14.00 7.09 5.24
CA CYS A 334 12.74 7.78 5.00
C CYS A 334 11.69 7.47 6.08
N ILE A 335 11.55 6.20 6.49
CA ILE A 335 10.66 5.82 7.58
C ILE A 335 11.11 6.52 8.86
N TYR A 336 12.40 6.55 9.18
CA TYR A 336 12.94 7.24 10.35
C TYR A 336 12.64 8.74 10.36
N CYS A 337 12.81 9.42 9.24
CA CYS A 337 12.57 10.86 9.17
C CYS A 337 11.08 11.26 9.09
N TYR A 338 10.24 10.45 8.44
CA TYR A 338 8.88 10.84 8.08
C TYR A 338 7.77 9.91 8.60
N GLY A 339 8.13 8.72 9.07
CA GLY A 339 7.21 7.69 9.52
C GLY A 339 6.52 8.00 10.85
N MET A 340 5.63 7.10 11.26
CA MET A 340 5.03 7.09 12.59
C MET A 340 5.95 6.42 13.60
N TRP A 341 6.35 7.19 14.63
CA TRP A 341 7.22 6.71 15.71
C TRP A 341 6.61 7.05 17.06
N THR A 342 6.69 6.07 17.95
CA THR A 342 6.51 6.29 19.38
C THR A 342 7.81 5.95 20.11
N LEU A 343 8.27 6.91 20.91
CA LEU A 343 9.28 6.68 21.94
C LEU A 343 8.53 6.24 23.19
N GLU A 344 8.74 5.00 23.64
CA GLU A 344 8.19 4.53 24.92
C GLU A 344 9.23 4.71 26.03
N PRO A 345 9.11 5.74 26.89
CA PRO A 345 10.09 5.99 27.94
C PRO A 345 9.97 5.03 29.14
N TRP A 346 8.88 4.27 29.27
CA TRP A 346 8.58 3.46 30.47
C TRP A 346 9.13 2.03 30.44
N PHE A 347 9.66 1.53 29.31
CA PHE A 347 10.38 0.24 29.32
C PHE A 347 11.74 0.30 30.04
N LEU A 348 12.15 1.47 30.51
CA LEU A 348 13.31 1.65 31.41
C LEU A 348 13.03 1.17 32.85
N SER A 349 11.81 0.76 33.20
CA SER A 349 11.43 0.46 34.59
C SER A 349 11.14 -1.02 34.90
N ASP A 350 11.60 -1.97 34.09
CA ASP A 350 11.55 -3.40 34.50
C ASP A 350 12.51 -3.73 35.68
N TYR A 351 13.14 -2.71 36.28
CA TYR A 351 13.84 -2.82 37.55
C TYR A 351 13.31 -1.94 38.68
N LEU A 352 12.26 -1.13 38.50
CA LEU A 352 11.73 -0.29 39.56
C LEU A 352 10.22 -0.06 39.37
N ILE A 353 9.41 -0.99 39.87
CA ILE A 353 8.29 -0.74 40.80
C ILE A 353 8.03 -2.07 41.51
N PHE A 354 8.69 -2.24 42.65
CA PHE A 354 8.01 -2.80 43.82
C PHE A 354 7.03 -1.72 44.28
N ILE A 355 5.74 -2.07 44.42
CA ILE A 355 4.85 -1.86 45.58
C ILE A 355 3.52 -2.55 45.26
#